data_AF-A0A0S8EX58-F1
#
_entry.id   AF-A0A0S8EX58-F1
#
_cell.length_a   1.000
_cell.length_b   1.000
_cell.length_c   1.000
_cell.angle_alpha   90.00
_cell.angle_beta   90.00
_cell.angle_gamma   90.00
#
_symmetry.space_group_name_H-M   'P 1'
#
loop_
_entity.id
_entity.type
_entity.pdbx_description
1 polymer ?
#
loop_
_entity_poly.entity_id
_entity_poly.type
_entity_poly.pdbx_seq_one_letter_code
_entity_poly.pdbx_strand_id
1 'polypeptide(L)'
;MSKKTKLSFVVGSTLLISIVMLYAFRMEIGSRLLARGFQVSPEDNFNYEFSTPIEQIEGLRGGGSTWMDHHDTYIRFRCERVVELKGIESYRKAGVEAAPMAFFKEKFPRDSDSLEDPENIVVYSKTISPGKMKKCLVHNTRTQTYFFRVWN
;
A
#
# COMPACT_ATOMS: atom_id res chain seq x y z
N MET A 1 -5.41 58.59 -2.07
CA MET A 1 -5.86 57.50 -1.15
C MET A 1 -5.54 57.89 0.29
N SER A 2 -6.55 57.88 1.17
CA SER A 2 -6.41 58.26 2.59
C SER A 2 -5.62 57.21 3.38
N LYS A 3 -4.82 57.66 4.39
CA LYS A 3 -4.05 56.76 5.29
C LYS A 3 -4.93 55.70 5.96
N LYS A 4 -6.21 56.01 6.22
CA LYS A 4 -7.19 55.06 6.79
C LYS A 4 -7.49 53.89 5.82
N THR A 5 -7.58 54.16 4.52
CA THR A 5 -7.91 53.15 3.50
C THR A 5 -6.77 52.14 3.30
N LYS A 6 -5.51 52.58 3.43
CA LYS A 6 -4.34 51.68 3.35
C LYS A 6 -4.25 50.74 4.56
N LEU A 7 -4.55 51.23 5.76
CA LEU A 7 -4.50 50.43 6.99
C LEU A 7 -5.59 49.34 7.01
N SER A 8 -6.82 49.69 6.62
CA SER A 8 -7.93 48.72 6.52
C SER A 8 -7.67 47.62 5.49
N PHE A 9 -7.00 47.95 4.37
CA PHE A 9 -6.64 46.97 3.35
C PHE A 9 -5.57 45.99 3.84
N VAL A 10 -4.52 46.49 4.50
CA VAL A 10 -3.46 45.64 5.07
C VAL A 10 -4.02 44.69 6.13
N VAL A 11 -4.83 45.20 7.07
CA VAL A 11 -5.44 44.36 8.13
C VAL A 11 -6.37 43.31 7.54
N GLY A 12 -7.20 43.67 6.54
CA GLY A 12 -8.08 42.72 5.86
C GLY A 12 -7.32 41.61 5.13
N SER A 13 -6.24 41.97 4.43
CA SER A 13 -5.39 40.98 3.73
C SER A 13 -4.64 40.05 4.68
N THR A 14 -4.17 40.56 5.82
CA THR A 14 -3.44 39.73 6.81
C THR A 14 -4.39 38.74 7.48
N LEU A 15 -5.61 39.17 7.82
CA LEU A 15 -6.64 38.31 8.41
C LEU A 15 -7.07 37.20 7.44
N LEU A 16 -7.24 37.52 6.15
CA LEU A 16 -7.60 36.54 5.13
C LEU A 16 -6.50 35.48 4.95
N ILE A 17 -5.23 35.90 4.91
CA ILE A 17 -4.08 34.97 4.81
C ILE A 17 -4.04 34.05 6.04
N SER A 18 -4.24 34.58 7.25
CA SER A 18 -4.27 33.77 8.47
C SER A 18 -5.43 32.76 8.47
N ILE A 19 -6.61 33.13 7.98
CA ILE A 19 -7.76 32.21 7.85
C ILE A 19 -7.45 31.09 6.84
N VAL A 20 -6.89 31.43 5.68
CA VAL A 20 -6.52 30.45 4.64
C VAL A 20 -5.44 29.49 5.15
N MET A 21 -4.41 30.00 5.82
CA MET A 21 -3.35 29.18 6.44
C MET A 21 -3.92 28.24 7.51
N LEU A 22 -4.81 28.74 8.37
CA LEU A 22 -5.45 27.93 9.42
C LEU A 22 -6.33 26.83 8.82
N TYR A 23 -7.04 27.12 7.72
CA TYR A 23 -7.86 26.14 7.01
C TYR A 23 -6.99 25.07 6.32
N ALA A 24 -5.92 25.48 5.63
CA ALA A 24 -4.97 24.57 5.01
C ALA A 24 -4.29 23.64 6.04
N PHE A 25 -3.86 24.20 7.18
CA PHE A 25 -3.25 23.43 8.26
C PHE A 25 -4.24 22.44 8.90
N ARG A 26 -5.51 22.84 9.10
CA ARG A 26 -6.57 21.93 9.56
C ARG A 26 -6.88 20.83 8.56
N MET A 27 -6.88 21.13 7.26
CA MET A 27 -7.05 20.14 6.21
C MET A 27 -5.88 19.15 6.15
N GLU A 28 -4.65 19.62 6.36
CA GLU A 28 -3.45 18.77 6.40
C GLU A 28 -3.42 17.85 7.64
N ILE A 29 -3.79 18.37 8.81
CA ILE A 29 -3.92 17.55 10.02
C ILE A 29 -5.08 16.58 9.91
N GLY A 30 -6.23 17.05 9.41
CA GLY A 30 -7.41 16.22 9.19
C GLY A 30 -7.13 15.08 8.21
N SER A 31 -6.44 15.35 7.11
CA SER A 31 -6.07 14.33 6.12
C SER A 31 -5.05 13.33 6.68
N ARG A 32 -4.06 13.77 7.48
CA ARG A 32 -3.11 12.87 8.15
C ARG A 32 -3.76 11.99 9.21
N LEU A 33 -4.69 12.53 10.00
CA LEU A 33 -5.43 11.79 11.01
C LEU A 33 -6.40 10.78 10.37
N LEU A 34 -7.09 11.18 9.30
CA LEU A 34 -7.95 10.29 8.54
C LEU A 34 -7.10 9.20 7.85
N ALA A 35 -5.99 9.54 7.19
CA ALA A 35 -5.10 8.57 6.55
C ALA A 35 -4.57 7.49 7.50
N ARG A 36 -4.32 7.81 8.78
CA ARG A 36 -3.97 6.82 9.81
C ARG A 36 -5.13 5.86 10.13
N GLY A 37 -6.37 6.32 10.06
CA GLY A 37 -7.56 5.49 10.26
C GLY A 37 -7.83 4.49 9.11
N PHE A 38 -7.16 4.65 7.96
CA PHE A 38 -7.26 3.75 6.81
C PHE A 38 -6.01 2.91 6.60
N GLN A 39 -5.06 2.94 7.56
CA GLN A 39 -3.90 2.06 7.52
C GLN A 39 -4.31 0.65 7.92
N VAL A 40 -4.08 -0.31 7.02
CA VAL A 40 -4.32 -1.73 7.30
C VAL A 40 -3.00 -2.32 7.81
N SER A 41 -3.05 -2.95 8.98
CA SER A 41 -1.90 -3.68 9.52
C SER A 41 -1.53 -4.83 8.59
N PRO A 42 -0.26 -5.25 8.52
CA PRO A 42 0.10 -6.41 7.71
C PRO A 42 -0.61 -7.69 8.16
N GLU A 43 -0.91 -7.83 9.46
CA GLU A 43 -1.69 -8.94 10.03
C GLU A 43 -3.12 -8.99 9.49
N ASP A 44 -3.82 -7.85 9.51
CA ASP A 44 -5.19 -7.76 8.99
C ASP A 44 -5.22 -8.04 7.48
N ASN A 45 -4.26 -7.49 6.73
CA ASN A 45 -4.14 -7.74 5.29
C ASN A 45 -3.87 -9.23 5.01
N PHE A 46 -3.00 -9.87 5.80
CA PHE A 46 -2.73 -11.30 5.68
C PHE A 46 -3.97 -12.13 5.98
N ASN A 47 -4.63 -11.90 7.12
CA ASN A 47 -5.83 -12.64 7.51
C ASN A 47 -6.99 -12.43 6.52
N TYR A 48 -7.06 -11.27 5.85
CA TYR A 48 -8.06 -11.01 4.83
C TYR A 48 -7.85 -11.85 3.56
N GLU A 49 -6.59 -11.99 3.12
CA GLU A 49 -6.24 -12.58 1.81
C GLU A 49 -5.87 -14.06 1.87
N PHE A 50 -5.46 -14.57 3.03
CA PHE A 50 -4.93 -15.93 3.18
C PHE A 50 -5.79 -16.76 4.15
N SER A 51 -5.86 -18.07 3.88
CA SER A 51 -6.48 -19.07 4.76
C SER A 51 -5.46 -19.75 5.67
N THR A 52 -4.16 -19.63 5.36
CA THR A 52 -3.08 -20.13 6.22
C THR A 52 -3.09 -19.37 7.55
N PRO A 53 -3.01 -20.06 8.72
CA PRO A 53 -2.93 -19.40 10.02
C PRO A 53 -1.67 -18.54 10.16
N ILE A 54 -1.80 -17.37 10.79
CA ILE A 54 -0.71 -16.39 10.91
C ILE A 54 0.45 -16.91 11.77
N GLU A 55 0.20 -17.86 12.67
CA GLU A 55 1.20 -18.50 13.52
C GLU A 55 2.17 -19.39 12.73
N GLN A 56 1.83 -19.70 11.47
CA GLN A 56 2.64 -20.55 10.59
C GLN A 56 3.48 -19.75 9.59
N ILE A 57 3.47 -18.42 9.72
CA ILE A 57 4.31 -17.54 8.93
C ILE A 57 5.32 -16.83 9.82
N GLU A 58 6.43 -16.42 9.21
CA GLU A 58 7.50 -15.70 9.91
C GLU A 58 7.82 -14.37 9.24
N GLY A 59 8.23 -13.41 10.06
CA GLY A 59 8.74 -12.14 9.59
C GLY A 59 7.76 -11.37 8.71
N LEU A 60 6.48 -11.40 9.09
CA LEU A 60 5.41 -10.63 8.47
C LEU A 60 5.72 -9.14 8.58
N ARG A 61 5.71 -8.45 7.44
CA ARG A 61 6.00 -7.02 7.30
C ARG A 61 5.14 -6.43 6.19
N GLY A 62 4.95 -5.12 6.21
CA GLY A 62 4.23 -4.39 5.18
C GLY A 62 3.14 -3.53 5.80
N GLY A 63 2.04 -3.40 5.09
CA GLY A 63 0.90 -2.56 5.43
C GLY A 63 0.39 -1.86 4.18
N GLY A 64 -0.37 -0.79 4.38
CA GLY A 64 -0.84 0.04 3.27
C GLY A 64 -2.10 0.77 3.65
N SER A 65 -2.83 1.25 2.65
CA SER A 65 -4.07 1.99 2.88
C SER A 65 -5.20 1.51 1.98
N THR A 66 -6.41 1.51 2.54
CA THR A 66 -7.66 1.25 1.83
C THR A 66 -8.59 2.46 2.01
N TRP A 67 -8.48 3.46 1.16
CA TRP A 67 -9.44 4.57 1.08
C TRP A 67 -10.32 4.37 -0.16
N MET A 68 -11.60 4.76 -0.11
CA MET A 68 -12.65 4.71 -1.16
C MET A 68 -12.21 4.20 -2.55
N ASP A 69 -11.27 4.86 -3.24
CA ASP A 69 -10.76 4.46 -4.57
C ASP A 69 -9.25 4.11 -4.64
N HIS A 70 -8.54 4.24 -3.52
CA HIS A 70 -7.12 3.89 -3.35
C HIS A 70 -6.96 2.72 -2.39
N HIS A 71 -6.94 1.52 -2.97
CA HIS A 71 -6.40 0.35 -2.29
C HIS A 71 -4.96 0.22 -2.76
N ASP A 72 -3.99 0.30 -1.85
CA ASP A 72 -2.62 -0.12 -2.09
C ASP A 72 -2.10 -0.74 -0.79
N THR A 73 -2.26 -2.05 -0.67
CA THR A 73 -1.79 -2.83 0.47
C THR A 73 -0.76 -3.83 -0.01
N TYR A 74 0.24 -4.07 0.81
CA TYR A 74 1.29 -5.03 0.50
C TYR A 74 1.81 -5.69 1.75
N ILE A 75 2.22 -6.95 1.63
CA ILE A 75 2.86 -7.69 2.70
C ILE A 75 4.01 -8.54 2.17
N ARG A 76 4.93 -8.85 3.08
CA ARG A 76 6.04 -9.77 2.90
C ARG A 76 6.11 -10.69 4.11
N PHE A 77 6.24 -11.98 3.87
CA PHE A 77 6.38 -12.99 4.93
C PHE A 77 7.14 -14.22 4.41
N ARG A 78 7.56 -15.09 5.32
CA ARG A 78 8.12 -16.41 5.01
C ARG A 78 7.17 -17.50 5.48
N CYS A 79 7.12 -18.61 4.77
CA CYS A 79 6.33 -19.78 5.18
C CYS A 79 7.00 -21.03 4.62
N GLU A 80 7.30 -22.02 5.44
CA GLU A 80 8.00 -23.25 5.01
C GLU A 80 7.15 -24.15 4.10
N ARG A 81 5.84 -23.91 4.07
CA ARG A 81 4.89 -24.63 3.24
C ARG A 81 4.23 -23.69 2.23
N VAL A 82 3.63 -24.28 1.21
CA VAL A 82 2.80 -23.52 0.26
C VAL A 82 1.65 -22.87 1.02
N VAL A 83 1.60 -21.55 0.99
CA VAL A 83 0.53 -20.76 1.59
C VAL A 83 -0.76 -20.88 0.77
N GLU A 84 -1.86 -21.00 1.49
CA GLU A 84 -3.21 -21.05 0.94
C GLU A 84 -3.79 -19.64 0.81
N LEU A 85 -3.83 -19.14 -0.42
CA LEU A 85 -4.47 -17.88 -0.77
C LEU A 85 -5.98 -18.08 -0.95
N LYS A 86 -6.79 -17.19 -0.37
CA LYS A 86 -8.25 -17.24 -0.54
C LYS A 86 -8.62 -16.97 -1.99
N GLY A 87 -9.43 -17.87 -2.55
CA GLY A 87 -9.84 -17.78 -3.93
C GLY A 87 -8.69 -18.02 -4.93
N ILE A 88 -7.69 -18.84 -4.58
CA ILE A 88 -6.53 -19.14 -5.43
C ILE A 88 -6.93 -19.60 -6.85
N GLU A 89 -8.08 -20.26 -7.00
CA GLU A 89 -8.63 -20.71 -8.28
C GLU A 89 -8.94 -19.57 -9.25
N SER A 90 -9.11 -18.35 -8.73
CA SER A 90 -9.34 -17.14 -9.52
C SER A 90 -8.05 -16.40 -9.90
N TYR A 91 -6.90 -16.86 -9.40
CA TYR A 91 -5.59 -16.35 -9.81
C TYR A 91 -5.08 -17.13 -11.01
N ARG A 92 -4.40 -16.44 -11.92
CA ARG A 92 -3.65 -17.07 -13.01
C ARG A 92 -2.17 -17.05 -12.66
N LYS A 93 -1.47 -18.15 -12.96
CA LYS A 93 -0.01 -18.14 -12.98
C LYS A 93 0.44 -17.18 -14.09
N ALA A 94 1.29 -16.22 -13.75
CA ALA A 94 1.82 -15.21 -14.64
C ALA A 94 3.33 -15.38 -14.82
N GLY A 95 3.87 -14.78 -15.88
CA GLY A 95 5.32 -14.55 -15.97
C GLY A 95 5.77 -13.49 -14.96
N VAL A 96 7.07 -13.31 -14.82
CA VAL A 96 7.63 -12.26 -13.96
C VAL A 96 7.16 -10.89 -14.48
N GLU A 97 6.42 -10.16 -13.65
CA GLU A 97 5.88 -8.84 -14.00
C GLU A 97 6.80 -7.72 -13.48
N ALA A 98 7.34 -6.87 -14.36
CA ALA A 98 8.32 -5.85 -13.98
C ALA A 98 7.81 -4.86 -12.92
N ALA A 99 6.55 -4.42 -13.01
CA ALA A 99 6.01 -3.38 -12.13
C ALA A 99 5.82 -3.84 -10.67
N PRO A 100 5.17 -4.98 -10.38
CA PRO A 100 5.13 -5.53 -9.02
C PRO A 100 6.53 -5.81 -8.45
N MET A 101 7.45 -6.34 -9.26
CA MET A 101 8.80 -6.64 -8.81
C MET A 101 9.58 -5.38 -8.43
N ALA A 102 9.53 -4.32 -9.25
CA ALA A 102 10.16 -3.04 -8.94
C ALA A 102 9.59 -2.44 -7.65
N PHE A 103 8.28 -2.51 -7.45
CA PHE A 103 7.63 -2.06 -6.22
C PHE A 103 8.12 -2.83 -5.00
N PHE A 104 8.19 -4.16 -5.06
CA PHE A 104 8.65 -4.96 -3.92
C PHE A 104 10.14 -4.73 -3.61
N LYS A 105 11.00 -4.51 -4.60
CA LYS A 105 12.40 -4.12 -4.38
C LYS A 105 12.51 -2.77 -3.67
N GLU A 106 11.66 -1.81 -4.03
CA GLU A 106 11.60 -0.52 -3.34
C GLU A 106 11.16 -0.67 -1.88
N LYS A 107 10.09 -1.45 -1.62
CA LYS A 107 9.54 -1.62 -0.27
C LYS A 107 10.35 -2.56 0.62
N PHE A 108 11.03 -3.53 0.03
CA PHE A 108 11.80 -4.56 0.72
C PHE A 108 13.20 -4.69 0.10
N PRO A 109 14.05 -3.65 0.22
CA PRO A 109 15.34 -3.61 -0.47
C PRO A 109 16.29 -4.73 -0.04
N ARG A 110 16.15 -5.24 1.19
CA ARG A 110 16.93 -6.39 1.70
C ARG A 110 16.59 -7.71 1.04
N ASP A 111 15.42 -7.80 0.40
CA ASP A 111 14.98 -9.00 -0.32
C ASP A 111 15.19 -8.86 -1.85
N SER A 112 15.92 -7.83 -2.32
CA SER A 112 16.10 -7.55 -3.76
C SER A 112 16.73 -8.73 -4.53
N ASP A 113 17.75 -9.37 -3.97
CA ASP A 113 18.41 -10.52 -4.59
C ASP A 113 17.43 -11.69 -4.78
N SER A 114 16.52 -11.91 -3.82
CA SER A 114 15.46 -12.91 -3.93
C SER A 114 14.45 -12.55 -5.01
N LEU A 115 14.27 -11.27 -5.32
CA LEU A 115 13.39 -10.77 -6.39
C LEU A 115 14.12 -10.69 -7.76
N GLU A 116 15.39 -11.04 -7.83
CA GLU A 116 16.21 -11.04 -9.07
C GLU A 116 16.55 -12.45 -9.57
N ASP A 117 15.96 -13.47 -8.95
CA ASP A 117 16.20 -14.88 -9.23
C ASP A 117 15.00 -15.51 -9.98
N PRO A 118 14.86 -15.28 -11.30
CA PRO A 118 13.66 -15.65 -12.04
C PRO A 118 13.41 -17.17 -12.07
N GLU A 119 14.45 -17.99 -11.89
CA GLU A 119 14.33 -19.45 -11.85
C GLU A 119 13.56 -19.94 -10.62
N ASN A 120 13.60 -19.16 -9.54
CA ASN A 120 12.94 -19.47 -8.28
C ASN A 120 11.71 -18.60 -8.02
N ILE A 121 11.30 -17.74 -8.97
CA ILE A 121 10.14 -16.87 -8.81
C ILE A 121 8.91 -17.50 -9.46
N VAL A 122 7.86 -17.63 -8.64
CA VAL A 122 6.50 -17.97 -9.08
C VAL A 122 5.60 -16.77 -8.85
N VAL A 123 4.92 -16.32 -9.91
CA VAL A 123 3.99 -15.19 -9.85
C VAL A 123 2.56 -15.66 -10.11
N TYR A 124 1.64 -15.21 -9.27
CA TYR A 124 0.20 -15.35 -9.46
C TYR A 124 -0.43 -13.98 -9.49
N SER A 125 -1.25 -13.71 -10.51
CA SER A 125 -1.87 -12.40 -10.70
C SER A 125 -3.39 -12.56 -10.86
N LYS A 126 -4.14 -11.58 -10.38
CA LYS A 126 -5.59 -11.48 -10.55
C LYS A 126 -5.98 -10.03 -10.83
N THR A 127 -6.97 -9.83 -11.67
CA THR A 127 -7.61 -8.51 -11.87
C THR A 127 -9.10 -8.64 -11.57
N ILE A 128 -9.60 -7.81 -10.67
CA ILE A 128 -10.98 -7.80 -10.21
C ILE A 128 -11.72 -6.66 -10.92
N SER A 129 -12.82 -7.01 -11.58
CA SER A 129 -13.78 -6.10 -12.21
C SER A 129 -15.12 -6.19 -11.47
N PRO A 130 -15.90 -5.11 -11.35
CA PRO A 130 -15.64 -3.73 -11.79
C PRO A 130 -14.80 -2.98 -10.74
N GLY A 131 -13.66 -2.42 -11.14
CA GLY A 131 -12.77 -1.70 -10.20
C GLY A 131 -11.30 -1.70 -10.60
N LYS A 132 -10.90 -2.56 -11.56
CA LYS A 132 -9.51 -2.72 -12.04
C LYS A 132 -8.49 -3.02 -10.93
N MET A 133 -8.95 -3.41 -9.75
CA MET A 133 -8.10 -3.83 -8.65
C MET A 133 -7.26 -5.03 -9.09
N LYS A 134 -5.96 -4.90 -8.98
CA LYS A 134 -4.96 -5.91 -9.29
C LYS A 134 -4.46 -6.52 -8.00
N LYS A 135 -4.29 -7.83 -8.01
CA LYS A 135 -3.64 -8.58 -6.94
C LYS A 135 -2.48 -9.35 -7.54
N CYS A 136 -1.35 -9.37 -6.85
CA CYS A 136 -0.16 -10.10 -7.27
C CYS A 136 0.48 -10.76 -6.05
N LEU A 137 0.69 -12.07 -6.16
CA LEU A 137 1.47 -12.87 -5.24
C LEU A 137 2.75 -13.28 -5.96
N VAL A 138 3.89 -12.90 -5.40
CA VAL A 138 5.22 -13.34 -5.82
C VAL A 138 5.74 -14.28 -4.74
N HIS A 139 6.17 -15.48 -5.14
CA HIS A 139 6.75 -16.47 -4.26
C HIS A 139 8.15 -16.81 -4.76
N ASN A 140 9.17 -16.61 -3.93
CA ASN A 140 10.49 -17.18 -4.15
C ASN A 140 10.57 -18.57 -3.51
N THR A 141 10.65 -19.61 -4.33
CA THR A 141 10.67 -21.02 -3.91
C THR A 141 11.96 -21.44 -3.22
N ARG A 142 13.08 -20.74 -3.47
CA ARG A 142 14.37 -21.03 -2.83
C ARG A 142 14.40 -20.53 -1.39
N THR A 143 13.92 -19.32 -1.15
CA THR A 143 13.93 -18.69 0.18
C THR A 143 12.62 -18.86 0.96
N GLN A 144 11.60 -19.46 0.32
CA GLN A 144 10.26 -19.64 0.87
C GLN A 144 9.66 -18.30 1.32
N THR A 145 9.89 -17.25 0.52
CA THR A 145 9.47 -15.88 0.82
C THR A 145 8.36 -15.46 -0.13
N TYR A 146 7.34 -14.86 0.44
CA TYR A 146 6.15 -14.41 -0.26
C TYR A 146 6.03 -12.90 -0.19
N PHE A 147 5.65 -12.29 -1.30
CA PHE A 147 5.33 -10.88 -1.43
C PHE A 147 3.95 -10.78 -2.06
N PHE A 148 3.05 -10.07 -1.40
CA PHE A 148 1.69 -9.90 -1.89
C PHE A 148 1.34 -8.43 -1.97
N ARG A 149 0.64 -8.03 -3.02
CA ARG A 149 0.14 -6.66 -3.19
C ARG A 149 -1.26 -6.66 -3.78
N VAL A 150 -2.10 -5.76 -3.27
CA VAL A 150 -3.39 -5.37 -3.83
C VAL A 150 -3.31 -3.90 -4.19
N TRP A 151 -3.61 -3.53 -5.43
CA TRP A 151 -3.60 -2.14 -5.87
C TRP A 151 -4.63 -1.84 -6.95
N ASN A 152 -5.00 -0.58 -7.17
CA ASN A 152 -5.87 -0.15 -8.28
C ASN A 152 -5.07 0.38 -9.49
#